data_AF-A0A5D3DJD0-F1
#
_entry.id   AF-A0A5D3DJD0-F1
#
_cell.length_a   1.000
_cell.length_b   1.000
_cell.length_c   1.000
_cell.angle_alpha   90.00
_cell.angle_beta   90.00
_cell.angle_gamma   90.00
#
_symmetry.space_group_name_H-M   'P 1'
#
loop_
_entity.id
_entity.type
_entity.pdbx_description
1 polymer ?
#
loop_
_entity_poly.entity_id
_entity_poly.type
_entity_poly.pdbx_seq_one_letter_code
_entity_poly.pdbx_strand_id
1 'polypeptide(L)'
;MSLNDQFQLAVIIDKLPPLWKDFKNTLRHKTKKFSLKSLIMRLRIEEEARKHDKREEVNAILRKKPTTVLKSDLKPKGNKMK
;
A
#
# COMPACT_ATOMS: atom_id res chain seq x y z
N MET A 1 36.18 -17.07 -0.31
CA MET A 1 36.09 -15.66 -0.73
C MET A 1 34.74 -15.13 -0.29
N SER A 2 34.69 -14.03 0.47
CA SER A 2 33.42 -13.35 0.77
C SER A 2 32.96 -12.58 -0.47
N LEU A 3 31.67 -12.64 -0.77
CA LEU A 3 31.08 -11.86 -1.85
C LEU A 3 31.10 -10.38 -1.47
N ASN A 4 31.54 -9.49 -2.37
CA ASN A 4 31.57 -8.06 -2.11
C ASN A 4 30.19 -7.54 -1.66
N ASP A 5 30.12 -6.86 -0.52
CA ASP A 5 28.86 -6.36 0.06
C ASP A 5 28.07 -5.51 -0.94
N GLN A 6 28.76 -4.69 -1.72
CA GLN A 6 28.13 -3.82 -2.70
C GLN A 6 27.46 -4.61 -3.84
N PHE A 7 28.05 -5.74 -4.23
CA PHE A 7 27.45 -6.65 -5.21
C PHE A 7 26.23 -7.36 -4.62
N GLN A 8 26.31 -7.85 -3.37
CA GLN A 8 25.17 -8.46 -2.69
C GLN A 8 23.98 -7.49 -2.60
N LEU A 9 24.23 -6.23 -2.22
CA LEU A 9 23.20 -5.19 -2.17
C LEU A 9 22.55 -4.97 -3.54
N ALA A 10 23.35 -4.86 -4.61
CA ALA A 10 22.85 -4.66 -5.96
C ALA A 10 21.94 -5.82 -6.41
N VAL A 11 22.39 -7.07 -6.20
CA VAL A 11 21.60 -8.26 -6.54
C VAL A 11 20.28 -8.29 -5.78
N ILE A 12 20.28 -8.01 -4.47
CA ILE A 12 19.03 -7.99 -3.68
C ILE A 12 18.07 -6.93 -4.21
N ILE A 13 18.56 -5.71 -4.48
CA ILE A 13 17.74 -4.62 -5.02
C ILE A 13 17.12 -5.02 -6.36
N ASP A 14 17.89 -5.65 -7.24
CA ASP A 14 17.42 -6.07 -8.56
C ASP A 14 16.38 -7.20 -8.49
N LYS A 15 16.43 -8.05 -7.46
CA LYS A 15 15.45 -9.10 -7.23
C LYS A 15 14.14 -8.62 -6.59
N LEU A 16 14.01 -7.34 -6.23
CA LEU A 16 12.76 -6.82 -5.67
C LEU A 16 11.63 -6.76 -6.71
N PRO A 17 10.36 -6.99 -6.30
CA PRO A 17 9.21 -7.00 -7.21
C PRO A 17 9.08 -5.73 -8.07
N PRO A 18 8.41 -5.80 -9.24
CA PRO A 18 8.16 -4.63 -10.09
C PRO A 18 7.41 -3.51 -9.37
N LEU A 19 6.48 -3.85 -8.47
CA LEU A 19 5.71 -2.90 -7.66
C LEU A 19 6.58 -2.04 -6.73
N TRP A 20 7.85 -2.39 -6.54
CA TRP A 20 8.79 -1.67 -5.68
C TRP A 20 9.71 -0.73 -6.50
N LYS A 21 9.30 -0.31 -7.70
CA LYS A 21 10.12 0.49 -8.64
C LYS A 21 10.71 1.75 -8.00
N ASP A 22 9.89 2.56 -7.34
CA ASP A 22 10.34 3.83 -6.76
C ASP A 22 11.24 3.62 -5.54
N PHE A 23 10.95 2.57 -4.77
CA PHE A 23 11.79 2.15 -3.66
C PHE A 23 13.15 1.63 -4.14
N LYS A 24 13.19 0.84 -5.22
CA LYS A 24 14.43 0.40 -5.88
C LYS A 24 15.30 1.58 -6.29
N ASN A 25 14.71 2.62 -6.91
CA ASN A 25 15.44 3.83 -7.26
C ASN A 25 16.02 4.52 -6.02
N THR A 26 15.22 4.66 -4.97
CA THR A 26 15.66 5.26 -3.70
C THR A 26 16.84 4.50 -3.09
N LEU A 27 16.81 3.17 -3.13
CA LEU A 27 17.92 2.33 -2.66
C LEU A 27 19.17 2.51 -3.52
N ARG A 28 19.04 2.51 -4.85
CA ARG A 28 20.16 2.71 -5.80
C ARG A 28 20.88 4.04 -5.56
N HIS A 29 20.15 5.13 -5.35
CA HIS A 29 20.75 6.45 -5.07
C HIS A 29 21.48 6.51 -3.72
N LYS A 30 21.06 5.72 -2.74
CA LYS A 30 21.62 5.71 -1.38
C LYS A 30 22.65 4.60 -1.14
N THR A 31 22.91 3.73 -2.13
CA THR A 31 23.67 2.47 -2.00
C THR A 31 25.09 2.65 -1.44
N LYS A 32 25.75 3.80 -1.66
CA LYS A 32 27.07 4.10 -1.08
C LYS A 32 27.11 4.15 0.46
N LYS A 33 25.96 4.21 1.15
CA LYS A 33 25.86 4.28 2.61
C LYS A 33 25.24 3.04 3.26
N PHE A 34 25.03 1.97 2.52
CA PHE A 34 24.31 0.79 3.02
C PHE A 34 25.24 -0.34 3.44
N SER A 35 25.01 -0.88 4.62
CA SER A 35 25.38 -2.26 4.96
C SER A 35 24.21 -3.19 4.63
N LEU A 36 24.50 -4.50 4.49
CA LEU A 36 23.47 -5.52 4.27
C LEU A 36 22.39 -5.49 5.36
N LYS A 37 22.80 -5.30 6.63
CA LYS A 37 21.89 -5.18 7.78
C LYS A 37 20.96 -3.97 7.64
N SER A 38 21.48 -2.82 7.20
CA SER A 38 20.66 -1.63 6.96
C SER A 38 19.66 -1.83 5.81
N LEU A 39 20.06 -2.53 4.75
CA LEU A 39 19.15 -2.86 3.64
C LEU A 39 17.99 -3.74 4.13
N ILE A 40 18.30 -4.83 4.85
CA ILE A 40 17.28 -5.76 5.38
C ILE A 40 16.26 -5.03 6.26
N MET A 41 16.73 -4.14 7.15
CA MET A 41 15.83 -3.39 8.03
C MET A 41 14.86 -2.51 7.23
N ARG A 42 15.34 -1.82 6.19
CA ARG A 42 14.48 -0.98 5.34
C ARG A 42 13.50 -1.79 4.50
N LEU A 43 13.90 -2.97 4.02
CA LEU A 43 13.00 -3.87 3.30
C LEU A 43 11.80 -4.26 4.18
N ARG A 44 12.05 -4.61 5.44
CA ARG A 44 10.97 -4.99 6.38
C ARG A 44 10.01 -3.84 6.68
N ILE A 45 10.55 -2.63 6.91
CA ILE A 45 9.72 -1.43 7.15
C ILE A 45 8.83 -1.14 5.95
N GLU A 46 9.41 -1.15 4.76
CA GLU A 46 8.68 -0.87 3.52
C GLU A 46 7.62 -1.94 3.21
N GLU A 47 7.93 -3.21 3.49
CA GLU A 47 6.96 -4.30 3.32
C GLU A 47 5.73 -4.08 4.22
N GLU A 48 5.96 -3.73 5.48
CA GLU A 48 4.89 -3.51 6.46
C GLU A 48 4.07 -2.26 6.10
N ALA A 49 4.72 -1.17 5.71
CA ALA A 49 4.04 0.06 5.26
C ALA A 49 3.06 -0.23 4.11
N ARG A 50 3.49 -0.99 3.10
CA ARG A 50 2.61 -1.39 1.98
C ARG A 50 1.46 -2.30 2.40
N LYS A 51 1.61 -3.13 3.43
CA LYS A 51 0.52 -3.96 3.97
C LYS A 51 -0.53 -3.09 4.66
N HIS A 52 -0.09 -2.08 5.41
CA HIS A 52 -0.99 -1.11 6.04
C HIS A 52 -1.74 -0.27 5.01
N ASP A 53 -1.06 0.26 3.99
CA ASP A 53 -1.71 1.08 2.95
C ASP A 53 -2.84 0.32 2.24
N LYS A 54 -2.63 -0.96 1.92
CA LYS A 54 -3.67 -1.81 1.31
C LYS A 54 -4.87 -2.03 2.23
N ARG A 55 -4.65 -2.19 3.54
CA ARG A 55 -5.74 -2.33 4.52
C ARG A 55 -6.54 -1.04 4.64
N GLU A 56 -5.85 0.10 4.68
CA GLU A 56 -6.49 1.41 4.73
C GLU A 56 -7.27 1.73 3.45
N GLU A 57 -6.76 1.35 2.28
CA GLU A 57 -7.48 1.49 1.01
C GLU A 57 -8.80 0.68 1.01
N VAL A 58 -8.75 -0.59 1.43
CA VAL A 58 -9.95 -1.43 1.55
C VAL A 58 -10.94 -0.86 2.57
N ASN A 59 -10.44 -0.39 3.71
CA ASN A 59 -11.26 0.25 4.74
C ASN A 59 -11.91 1.55 4.24
N ALA A 60 -11.20 2.37 3.46
CA ALA A 60 -11.72 3.58 2.86
C ALA A 60 -12.80 3.28 1.82
N ILE A 61 -12.63 2.24 0.99
CA ILE A 61 -13.64 1.79 0.03
C ILE A 61 -14.89 1.27 0.75
N LEU A 62 -14.73 0.49 1.83
CA LEU A 62 -15.85 0.00 2.63
C LEU A 62 -16.65 1.14 3.26
N ARG A 63 -15.96 2.14 3.82
CA ARG A 63 -16.60 3.32 4.45
C ARG A 63 -17.30 4.24 3.44
N LYS A 64 -16.95 4.18 2.16
CA LYS A 64 -17.55 5.00 1.09
C LYS A 64 -18.78 4.39 0.43
N LYS A 65 -19.24 3.19 0.84
CA LYS A 65 -20.53 2.67 0.36
C LYS A 65 -21.66 3.54 0.94
N PRO A 66 -22.47 4.24 0.13
CA PRO A 66 -23.70 4.81 0.64
C PRO A 66 -24.65 3.63 0.89
N THR A 67 -25.06 3.44 2.14
CA THR A 67 -26.18 2.58 2.47
C THR A 67 -27.42 3.15 1.75
N THR A 68 -27.73 2.67 0.54
CA THR A 68 -29.06 2.80 -0.04
C THR A 68 -30.00 1.94 0.79
N VAL A 69 -30.44 2.50 1.92
CA VAL A 69 -31.60 2.02 2.65
C VAL A 69 -32.79 2.18 1.70
N LEU A 70 -33.36 1.04 1.34
CA LEU A 70 -34.63 0.85 0.67
C LEU A 70 -35.64 1.94 1.10
N LYS A 71 -35.91 2.91 0.23
CA LYS A 71 -37.05 3.82 0.41
C LYS A 71 -38.31 3.01 0.14
N SER A 72 -38.84 2.33 1.17
CA SER A 72 -40.16 1.75 1.13
C SER A 72 -41.20 2.85 0.90
N ASP A 73 -42.04 2.62 -0.10
CA ASP A 73 -43.09 3.47 -0.63
C ASP A 73 -43.95 4.16 0.45
N LEU A 74 -43.80 5.47 0.59
CA LEU A 74 -44.81 6.30 1.25
C LEU A 74 -45.76 6.85 0.18
N LYS A 75 -46.86 6.12 -0.07
CA LYS A 75 -48.03 6.63 -0.78
C LYS A 75 -48.52 7.92 -0.10
N PRO A 76 -48.78 9.02 -0.84
CA PRO A 76 -49.53 10.13 -0.29
C PRO A 76 -50.99 9.71 -0.15
N LYS A 77 -51.45 9.62 1.10
CA LYS A 77 -52.84 9.38 1.47
C LYS A 77 -53.62 10.67 1.21
N GLY A 78 -54.57 10.60 0.28
CA GLY A 78 -55.32 11.76 -0.22
C GLY A 78 -56.11 12.48 0.88
N ASN A 79 -56.03 13.81 0.85
CA ASN A 79 -56.88 14.71 1.61
C ASN A 79 -57.94 15.31 0.68
N LYS A 80 -59.21 15.00 0.94
CA LYS A 80 -60.36 15.70 0.38
C LYS A 80 -60.52 17.02 1.12
N MET A 81 -60.51 18.14 0.41
CA MET A 81 -61.13 19.39 0.87
C MET A 81 -62.48 19.51 0.18
N LYS A 82 -63.55 19.57 0.97
CA LYS A 82 -64.85 20.18 0.62
C LYS A 82 -65.06 21.33 1.58
#